data_AF-A0A7C3SD17-F1
#
_entry.id   AF-A0A7C3SD17-F1
#
_cell.length_a   1.000
_cell.length_b   1.000
_cell.length_c   1.000
_cell.angle_alpha   90.00
_cell.angle_beta   90.00
_cell.angle_gamma   90.00
#
_symmetry.space_group_name_H-M   'P 1'
#
loop_
_entity.id
_entity.type
_entity.pdbx_description
1 polymer ?
#
loop_
_entity_poly.entity_id
_entity_poly.type
_entity_poly.pdbx_seq_one_letter_code
_entity_poly.pdbx_strand_id
1 'polypeptide(L)'
;MRLSFTEEKILAAKTALEVIFPNKKTQAAAHLFTQFLKEHKGKVNKSQVSRFADQLQRGELLYEGKPLKYSRRNFYVTILRNLVSMGFIQRNVPTWDSNRRATQYVYAVNIFDIPKKPPSVGFWRLAYYLCRKWNILFEDETFE
;
A
#
# COMPACT_ATOMS: atom_id res chain seq x y z
N MET A 1 8.47 -7.66 14.46
CA MET A 1 7.02 -7.84 14.70
C MET A 1 6.62 -9.15 14.07
N ARG A 2 6.17 -10.15 14.84
CA ARG A 2 5.63 -11.40 14.26
C ARG A 2 4.18 -11.14 13.86
N LEU A 3 3.88 -11.20 12.57
CA LEU A 3 2.52 -11.12 12.05
C LEU A 3 1.91 -12.51 12.17
N SER A 4 0.90 -12.69 13.03
CA SER A 4 0.07 -13.90 13.00
C SER A 4 -1.07 -13.68 12.00
N PHE A 5 -0.96 -14.35 10.87
CA PHE A 5 -1.99 -14.38 9.84
C PHE A 5 -2.85 -15.63 10.06
N THR A 6 -3.96 -15.49 10.77
CA THR A 6 -4.98 -16.56 10.86
C THR A 6 -6.04 -16.32 9.80
N GLU A 7 -6.60 -17.40 9.23
CA GLU A 7 -7.61 -17.30 8.18
C GLU A 7 -8.82 -16.47 8.63
N GLU A 8 -9.31 -16.73 9.84
CA GLU A 8 -10.41 -15.98 10.46
C GLU A 8 -10.16 -14.47 10.48
N LYS A 9 -8.95 -14.05 10.87
CA LYS A 9 -8.59 -12.64 10.92
C LYS A 9 -8.53 -12.01 9.53
N ILE A 10 -8.02 -12.74 8.54
CA ILE A 10 -8.00 -12.25 7.16
C ILE A 10 -9.42 -12.12 6.63
N LEU A 11 -10.28 -13.11 6.84
CA LEU A 11 -11.65 -13.09 6.35
C LEU A 11 -12.49 -11.99 7.03
N ALA A 12 -12.32 -11.80 8.33
CA ALA A 12 -13.03 -10.76 9.10
C ALA A 12 -12.58 -9.32 8.78
N ALA A 13 -11.33 -9.14 8.35
CA ALA A 13 -10.81 -7.83 7.99
C ALA A 13 -11.50 -7.29 6.72
N LYS A 14 -11.83 -6.01 6.71
CA LYS A 14 -12.45 -5.35 5.54
C LYS A 14 -11.46 -5.14 4.42
N THR A 15 -10.24 -4.71 4.76
CA THR A 15 -9.20 -4.33 3.79
C THR A 15 -7.90 -5.09 4.02
N ALA A 16 -7.02 -5.13 3.00
CA ALA A 16 -5.68 -5.68 3.15
C ALA A 16 -4.86 -4.93 4.22
N LEU A 17 -5.07 -3.62 4.38
CA LEU A 17 -4.35 -2.80 5.35
C LEU A 17 -4.67 -3.19 6.80
N GLU A 18 -5.91 -3.58 7.09
CA GLU A 18 -6.32 -4.08 8.41
C GLU A 18 -5.63 -5.41 8.77
N VAL A 19 -5.36 -6.24 7.75
CA VAL A 19 -4.63 -7.50 7.92
C VAL A 19 -3.14 -7.24 8.16
N ILE A 20 -2.54 -6.34 7.39
CA ILE A 20 -1.10 -6.06 7.38
C ILE A 20 -0.67 -5.27 8.63
N PHE A 21 -1.46 -4.29 9.05
CA PHE A 21 -1.10 -3.36 10.12
C PHE A 21 -2.01 -3.55 11.32
N PRO A 22 -1.50 -3.93 12.52
CA PRO A 22 -2.34 -4.16 13.69
C PRO A 22 -2.85 -2.87 14.34
N ASN A 23 -2.13 -1.75 14.20
CA ASN A 23 -2.46 -0.49 14.85
C ASN A 23 -3.39 0.36 13.99
N LYS A 24 -4.54 0.79 14.53
CA LYS A 24 -5.52 1.65 13.84
C LYS A 24 -4.93 2.94 13.26
N LYS A 25 -4.00 3.57 13.97
CA LYS A 25 -3.31 4.78 13.50
C LYS A 25 -2.42 4.48 12.29
N THR A 26 -1.75 3.33 12.29
CA THR A 26 -0.95 2.87 11.14
C THR A 26 -1.84 2.47 9.96
N GLN A 27 -2.99 1.85 10.22
CA GLN A 27 -3.99 1.53 9.19
C GLN A 27 -4.48 2.81 8.50
N ALA A 28 -4.86 3.84 9.27
CA ALA A 28 -5.29 5.14 8.74
C ALA A 28 -4.19 5.81 7.89
N ALA A 29 -2.96 5.83 8.38
CA ALA A 29 -1.82 6.38 7.63
C ALA A 29 -1.53 5.59 6.34
N ALA A 30 -1.65 4.27 6.38
CA ALA A 30 -1.50 3.42 5.20
C ALA A 30 -2.65 3.64 4.20
N HIS A 31 -3.86 3.89 4.69
CA HIS A 31 -5.02 4.21 3.85
C HIS A 31 -4.82 5.50 3.08
N LEU A 32 -4.39 6.57 3.77
CA LEU A 32 -4.01 7.83 3.11
C LEU A 32 -2.90 7.62 2.07
N PHE A 33 -1.94 6.75 2.37
CA PHE A 33 -0.89 6.44 1.40
C PHE A 33 -1.43 5.69 0.18
N THR A 34 -2.35 4.74 0.36
CA THR A 34 -2.99 4.08 -0.79
C THR A 34 -3.84 5.03 -1.63
N GLN A 35 -4.53 5.99 -1.01
CA GLN A 35 -5.25 7.05 -1.75
C GLN A 35 -4.28 7.94 -2.53
N PHE A 36 -3.18 8.35 -1.90
CA PHE A 36 -2.13 9.10 -2.58
C PHE A 36 -1.53 8.33 -3.77
N LEU A 37 -1.38 7.00 -3.66
CA LEU A 37 -0.94 6.16 -4.77
C LEU A 37 -1.96 6.12 -5.91
N LYS A 38 -3.26 6.00 -5.61
CA LYS A 38 -4.35 6.04 -6.60
C LYS A 38 -4.35 7.34 -7.40
N GLU A 39 -4.31 8.48 -6.69
CA GLU A 39 -4.26 9.82 -7.29
C GLU A 39 -3.10 9.98 -8.28
N HIS A 40 -2.02 9.20 -8.11
CA HIS A 40 -0.83 9.20 -8.96
C HIS A 40 -0.76 7.99 -9.90
N LYS A 41 -1.89 7.39 -10.23
CA LYS A 41 -1.98 6.23 -11.14
C LYS A 41 -1.11 5.05 -10.72
N GLY A 42 -0.99 4.82 -9.41
CA GLY A 42 -0.17 3.78 -8.82
C GLY A 42 1.35 3.99 -8.94
N LYS A 43 1.84 5.11 -9.51
CA LYS A 43 3.28 5.37 -9.74
C LYS A 43 3.72 6.67 -9.10
N VAL A 44 4.62 6.58 -8.11
CA VAL A 44 5.15 7.75 -7.38
C VAL A 44 6.67 7.72 -7.28
N ASN A 45 7.32 8.86 -7.51
CA ASN A 45 8.76 8.97 -7.36
C ASN A 45 9.17 9.17 -5.88
N LYS A 46 10.48 9.12 -5.61
CA LYS A 46 11.02 9.24 -4.24
C LYS A 46 10.72 10.60 -3.59
N SER A 47 10.68 11.68 -4.38
CA SER A 47 10.41 13.02 -3.84
C SER A 47 8.94 13.20 -3.47
N GLN A 48 8.02 12.65 -4.25
CA GLN A 48 6.59 12.57 -3.94
C GLN A 48 6.35 11.81 -2.64
N VAL A 49 6.94 10.62 -2.49
CA VAL A 49 6.84 9.85 -1.24
C VAL A 49 7.42 10.62 -0.04
N SER A 50 8.53 11.34 -0.22
CA SER A 50 9.09 12.20 0.82
C SER A 50 8.14 13.32 1.22
N ARG A 51 7.54 14.01 0.24
CA ARG A 51 6.59 15.09 0.49
C ARG A 51 5.35 14.58 1.23
N PHE A 52 4.79 13.46 0.79
CA PHE A 52 3.69 12.79 1.48
C PHE A 52 4.03 12.50 2.95
N ALA A 53 5.22 11.95 3.20
CA ALA A 53 5.64 11.61 4.56
C ALA A 53 5.83 12.86 5.44
N ASP A 54 6.25 13.99 4.86
CA ASP A 54 6.33 15.28 5.56
C ASP A 54 4.95 15.85 5.90
N GLN A 55 4.01 15.83 4.95
CA GLN A 55 2.62 16.26 5.17
C GLN A 55 1.95 15.43 6.27
N LEU A 56 2.18 14.11 6.24
CA LEU A 56 1.68 13.18 7.24
C LEU A 56 2.30 13.43 8.63
N GLN A 57 3.59 13.79 8.69
CA GLN A 57 4.26 14.16 9.95
C GLN A 57 3.75 15.49 10.51
N ARG A 58 3.40 16.44 9.66
CA ARG A 58 2.84 17.74 10.05
C ARG A 58 1.37 17.64 10.43
N GLY A 59 0.68 16.59 9.99
CA GLY A 59 -0.76 16.41 10.23
C GLY A 59 -1.61 17.19 9.25
N GLU A 60 -1.08 17.50 8.05
CA GLU A 60 -1.78 18.25 7.01
C GLU A 60 -2.83 17.39 6.28
N LEU A 61 -2.72 16.06 6.41
CA LEU A 61 -3.63 15.11 5.75
C LEU A 61 -4.83 14.78 6.66
N LEU A 62 -6.03 14.84 6.10
CA LEU A 62 -7.27 14.52 6.79
C LEU A 62 -7.66 13.06 6.57
N TYR A 63 -7.94 12.35 7.66
CA TYR A 63 -8.56 11.03 7.65
C TYR A 63 -9.91 11.13 8.37
N GLU A 64 -10.99 10.76 7.69
CA GLU A 64 -12.37 10.88 8.22
C GLU A 64 -12.69 12.29 8.77
N GLY A 65 -12.22 13.33 8.06
CA GLY A 65 -12.42 14.73 8.43
C GLY A 65 -11.52 15.24 9.56
N LYS A 66 -10.61 14.42 10.10
CA LYS A 66 -9.70 14.80 11.19
C LYS A 66 -8.23 14.80 10.74
N PRO A 67 -7.41 15.79 11.18
CA PRO A 67 -5.97 15.78 10.94
C PRO A 67 -5.29 14.52 11.51
N LEU A 68 -4.60 13.77 10.65
CA LEU A 68 -3.84 12.58 11.06
C LEU A 68 -2.34 12.87 11.09
N LYS A 69 -1.78 12.94 12.30
CA LYS A 69 -0.33 13.07 12.50
C LYS A 69 0.34 11.71 12.65
N TYR A 70 1.26 11.35 11.76
CA TYR A 70 2.02 10.10 11.84
C TYR A 70 3.50 10.31 11.52
N SER A 71 4.38 9.67 12.30
CA SER A 71 5.84 9.89 12.21
C SER A 71 6.38 9.48 10.84
N ARG A 72 7.18 10.37 10.21
CA ARG A 72 7.89 10.09 8.95
C ARG A 72 8.74 8.84 9.05
N ARG A 73 9.49 8.67 10.15
CA ARG A 73 10.33 7.48 10.39
C ARG A 73 9.47 6.21 10.42
N ASN A 74 8.35 6.24 11.15
CA ASN A 74 7.46 5.07 11.22
C ASN A 74 6.75 4.81 9.88
N PHE A 75 6.48 5.84 9.07
CA PHE A 75 5.96 5.65 7.73
C PHE A 75 6.93 4.83 6.88
N TYR A 76 8.21 5.21 6.84
CA TYR A 76 9.22 4.49 6.06
C TYR A 76 9.52 3.09 6.61
N VAL A 77 9.72 2.96 7.93
CA VAL A 77 10.18 1.70 8.55
C VAL A 77 9.05 0.70 8.73
N THR A 78 7.81 1.15 8.89
CA THR A 78 6.65 0.28 9.11
C THR A 78 5.79 0.17 7.87
N ILE A 79 5.30 1.27 7.31
CA ILE A 79 4.31 1.21 6.21
C ILE A 79 5.00 0.85 4.90
N LEU A 80 5.88 1.72 4.42
CA LEU A 80 6.52 1.55 3.11
C LEU A 80 7.36 0.28 3.06
N ARG A 81 8.19 0.04 4.08
CA ARG A 81 9.01 -1.18 4.16
C ARG A 81 8.17 -2.44 4.08
N ASN A 82 7.07 -2.52 4.85
CA ASN A 82 6.25 -3.73 4.88
C ASN A 82 5.57 -3.97 3.52
N LEU A 83 4.98 -2.92 2.92
CA LEU A 83 4.34 -3.02 1.60
C LEU A 83 5.34 -3.43 0.51
N VAL A 84 6.56 -2.90 0.55
CA VAL A 84 7.63 -3.31 -0.37
C VAL A 84 8.08 -4.74 -0.11
N SER A 85 8.30 -5.12 1.15
CA SER A 85 8.77 -6.47 1.50
C SER A 85 7.77 -7.57 1.15
N MET A 86 6.46 -7.26 1.17
CA MET A 86 5.39 -8.17 0.79
C MET A 86 5.07 -8.13 -0.72
N GLY A 87 5.75 -7.28 -1.49
CA GLY A 87 5.56 -7.19 -2.94
C GLY A 87 4.32 -6.41 -3.39
N PHE A 88 3.59 -5.75 -2.47
CA PHE A 88 2.47 -4.86 -2.79
C PHE A 88 2.93 -3.59 -3.52
N ILE A 89 4.16 -3.15 -3.24
CA ILE A 89 4.81 -2.02 -3.91
C ILE A 89 6.17 -2.45 -4.42
N GLN A 90 6.39 -2.27 -5.71
CA GLN A 90 7.70 -2.44 -6.33
C GLN A 90 8.52 -1.16 -6.16
N ARG A 91 9.78 -1.30 -5.77
CA ARG A 91 10.71 -0.17 -5.63
C ARG A 91 11.68 -0.16 -6.81
N ASN A 92 12.04 1.04 -7.25
CA ASN A 92 12.98 1.26 -8.35
C ASN A 92 12.49 0.68 -9.68
N VAL A 93 11.21 0.81 -9.98
CA VAL A 93 10.68 0.49 -11.31
C VAL A 93 11.18 1.58 -12.28
N PRO A 94 11.93 1.22 -13.35
CA PRO A 94 12.35 2.19 -14.35
C PRO A 94 11.12 2.65 -15.13
N THR A 95 10.90 3.94 -15.20
CA THR A 95 9.80 4.57 -15.94
C THR A 95 10.36 5.73 -16.75
N TRP A 96 10.02 5.78 -18.03
CA TRP A 96 10.43 6.87 -18.90
C TRP A 96 9.66 8.15 -18.56
N ASP A 97 10.36 9.21 -18.19
CA ASP A 97 9.78 10.55 -18.03
C ASP A 97 10.00 11.33 -19.33
N SER A 98 8.94 11.54 -20.10
CA SER A 98 8.96 12.27 -21.37
C SER A 98 9.36 13.73 -21.20
N ASN A 99 9.01 14.36 -20.07
CA ASN A 99 9.32 15.77 -19.81
C ASN A 99 10.81 15.97 -19.57
N ARG A 100 11.44 15.06 -18.82
CA ARG A 100 12.88 15.12 -18.52
C ARG A 100 13.75 14.38 -19.52
N ARG A 101 13.14 13.65 -20.46
CA ARG A 101 13.81 12.76 -21.42
C ARG A 101 14.81 11.82 -20.73
N ALA A 102 14.41 11.30 -19.57
CA ALA A 102 15.27 10.52 -18.70
C ALA A 102 14.49 9.38 -18.03
N THR A 103 15.20 8.29 -17.72
CA THR A 103 14.63 7.19 -16.94
C THR A 103 14.60 7.58 -15.46
N GLN A 104 13.41 7.52 -14.86
CA GLN A 104 13.22 7.70 -13.43
C GLN A 104 12.89 6.39 -12.73
N TYR A 105 13.34 6.26 -11.49
CA TYR A 105 13.06 5.12 -10.64
C TYR A 105 11.92 5.45 -9.68
N VAL A 106 10.77 4.81 -9.90
CA VAL A 106 9.54 5.06 -9.13
C VAL A 106 9.22 3.89 -8.19
N TYR A 107 8.34 4.16 -7.24
CA TYR A 107 7.56 3.14 -6.57
C TYR A 107 6.31 2.90 -7.42
N ALA A 108 6.01 1.63 -7.70
CA ALA A 108 4.82 1.23 -8.45
C ALA A 108 3.97 0.28 -7.61
N VAL A 109 2.66 0.50 -7.60
CA VAL A 109 1.69 -0.46 -7.07
C VAL A 109 1.76 -1.74 -7.90
N ASN A 110 1.78 -2.88 -7.23
CA ASN A 110 1.70 -4.18 -7.86
C ASN A 110 0.27 -4.72 -7.75
N ILE A 111 -0.35 -5.04 -8.88
CA ILE A 111 -1.63 -5.75 -8.93
C ILE A 111 -1.33 -7.21 -9.25
N PHE A 112 -1.84 -8.12 -8.42
CA PHE A 112 -1.51 -9.53 -8.55
C PHE A 112 -2.48 -10.21 -9.51
N ASP A 113 -1.96 -10.90 -10.51
CA ASP A 113 -2.75 -11.85 -11.28
C ASP A 113 -3.01 -13.10 -10.43
N ILE A 114 -4.19 -13.17 -9.83
CA ILE A 114 -4.60 -14.25 -8.92
C ILE A 114 -5.77 -15.04 -9.54
N PRO A 115 -5.84 -16.36 -9.28
CA PRO A 115 -6.90 -17.19 -9.84
C PRO A 115 -8.30 -16.78 -9.35
N LYS A 116 -9.34 -17.05 -10.14
CA LYS A 116 -10.72 -16.74 -9.72
C LYS A 116 -11.15 -17.53 -8.47
N LYS A 117 -10.64 -18.75 -8.30
CA LYS A 117 -10.94 -19.63 -7.17
C LYS A 117 -9.79 -19.63 -6.15
N PRO A 118 -10.09 -19.63 -4.84
CA PRO A 118 -9.07 -19.75 -3.82
C PRO A 118 -8.39 -21.13 -3.84
N PRO A 119 -7.09 -21.22 -3.54
CA PRO A 119 -6.41 -22.48 -3.27
C PRO A 119 -7.03 -23.22 -2.07
N SER A 120 -6.90 -24.55 -2.02
CA SER A 120 -7.61 -25.39 -1.05
C SER A 120 -7.25 -25.13 0.42
N VAL A 121 -5.96 -25.10 0.78
CA VAL A 121 -5.50 -24.92 2.18
C VAL A 121 -4.12 -24.26 2.30
N GLY A 122 -3.84 -23.74 3.50
CA GLY A 122 -2.51 -23.30 3.92
C GLY A 122 -2.16 -21.85 3.55
N PHE A 123 -0.86 -21.56 3.52
CA PHE A 123 -0.32 -20.23 3.26
C PHE A 123 -0.87 -19.60 1.97
N TRP A 124 -1.00 -20.38 0.90
CA TRP A 124 -1.48 -19.91 -0.40
C TRP A 124 -2.91 -19.36 -0.35
N ARG A 125 -3.77 -19.96 0.48
CA ARG A 125 -5.14 -19.49 0.70
C ARG A 125 -5.16 -18.17 1.48
N LEU A 126 -4.29 -18.02 2.47
CA LEU A 126 -4.14 -16.76 3.22
C LEU A 126 -3.62 -15.62 2.31
N ALA A 127 -2.56 -15.90 1.56
CA ALA A 127 -1.98 -14.99 0.59
C ALA A 127 -3.01 -14.59 -0.49
N TYR A 128 -3.78 -15.57 -0.98
CA TYR A 128 -4.86 -15.34 -1.93
C TYR A 128 -5.85 -14.28 -1.44
N TYR A 129 -6.40 -14.45 -0.23
CA TYR A 129 -7.37 -13.49 0.29
C TYR A 129 -6.75 -12.12 0.57
N LEU A 130 -5.50 -12.08 1.01
CA LEU A 130 -4.80 -10.83 1.22
C LEU A 130 -4.58 -10.07 -0.11
N CYS A 131 -4.07 -10.76 -1.13
CA CYS A 131 -3.85 -10.19 -2.47
C CYS A 131 -5.18 -9.78 -3.12
N ARG A 132 -6.25 -10.58 -2.97
CA ARG A 132 -7.58 -10.20 -3.47
C ARG A 132 -8.05 -8.89 -2.84
N LYS A 133 -7.95 -8.76 -1.50
CA LYS A 133 -8.32 -7.52 -0.82
C LYS A 133 -7.45 -6.34 -1.24
N TRP A 134 -6.16 -6.57 -1.55
CA TRP A 134 -5.29 -5.54 -2.10
C TRP A 134 -5.72 -5.11 -3.49
N ASN A 135 -5.99 -6.06 -4.40
CA ASN A 135 -6.45 -5.75 -5.76
C ASN A 135 -7.77 -4.97 -5.75
N ILE A 136 -8.72 -5.35 -4.89
CA ILE A 136 -9.99 -4.62 -4.70
C ILE A 136 -9.74 -3.16 -4.30
N LEU A 137 -8.67 -2.87 -3.53
CA LEU A 137 -8.35 -1.49 -3.22
C LEU A 137 -8.02 -0.68 -4.47
N PHE A 138 -7.62 -1.28 -5.60
CA PHE A 138 -7.22 -0.57 -6.81
C PHE A 138 -8.07 -0.94 -8.05
N GLU A 139 -9.14 -1.73 -7.90
CA GLU A 139 -10.00 -2.20 -9.01
C GLU A 139 -10.78 -1.07 -9.70
N ASP A 140 -11.07 0.04 -9.00
CA ASP A 140 -11.81 1.18 -9.55
C ASP A 140 -11.00 2.04 -10.54
N GLU A 141 -9.69 1.78 -10.69
CA GLU A 141 -8.79 2.54 -11.57
C GLU A 141 -7.94 1.57 -12.40
N THR A 142 -8.39 1.21 -13.61
CA THR A 142 -7.50 0.59 -14.60
C THR A 142 -6.41 1.60 -14.97
N PHE A 143 -5.21 1.40 -14.41
CA PHE A 143 -4.03 2.18 -14.75
C PHE A 143 -3.48 1.74 -16.12
N GLU A 144 -4.12 2.23 -17.19
CA GLU A 144 -3.56 2.22 -18.55
C GLU A 144 -2.48 3.30 -18.71
#